data_AF-A0AAP8N9I8-F1
#
_entry.id   AF-A0AAP8N9I8-F1
#
_cell.length_a   1.000
_cell.length_b   1.000
_cell.length_c   1.000
_cell.angle_alpha   90.00
_cell.angle_beta   90.00
_cell.angle_gamma   90.00
#
_symmetry.space_group_name_H-M   'P 1'
#
loop_
_entity.id
_entity.type
_entity.pdbx_description
1 polymer ?
#
loop_
_entity_poly.entity_id
_entity_poly.type
_entity_poly.pdbx_seq_one_letter_code
_entity_poly.pdbx_strand_id
1 'polypeptide(L)'
;EKLISLVEQFIHLFKQAKLENGILDFNDLEHYALKILMEKNENHELIPSSVAKVYQEKFTEVLVDEYQDTNYVQESILRLITRGIGAFGNLFMVGDVKQSIYRFRLAEPQLFISKYNTFEKEQNGNTGLRIDLSKNFRSRAEVLDATNFIFKQIMGRELGGIEYDEDAMLKLGATYPEYSDCTSELVLLTKEDEDASQDENE
;
A
#
# COMPACT_ATOMS: atom_id res chain seq x y z
N GLU A 1 9.87 31.23 -6.58
CA GLU A 1 10.01 31.46 -8.04
C GLU A 1 11.29 30.87 -8.64
N LYS A 2 12.50 31.27 -8.21
CA LYS A 2 13.76 30.73 -8.79
C LYS A 2 13.94 29.21 -8.64
N LEU A 3 13.60 28.63 -7.49
CA LEU A 3 13.72 27.17 -7.27
C LEU A 3 12.79 26.37 -8.19
N ILE A 4 11.54 26.81 -8.36
CA ILE A 4 10.56 26.16 -9.23
C ILE A 4 11.07 26.14 -10.66
N SER A 5 11.50 27.31 -11.17
CA SER A 5 12.05 27.42 -12.52
C SER A 5 13.28 26.53 -12.73
N LEU A 6 14.17 26.44 -11.74
CA LEU A 6 15.34 25.55 -11.80
C LEU A 6 14.93 24.07 -11.88
N VAL A 7 13.97 23.65 -11.06
CA VAL A 7 13.45 22.27 -11.06
C VAL A 7 12.79 21.94 -12.39
N GLU A 8 12.00 22.85 -12.96
CA GLU A 8 11.37 22.67 -14.28
C GLU A 8 12.42 22.51 -15.40
N GLN A 9 13.45 23.37 -15.39
CA GLN A 9 14.56 23.27 -16.35
C GLN A 9 15.31 21.95 -16.20
N PHE A 10 15.59 21.53 -14.96
CA PHE A 10 16.22 20.24 -14.68
C PHE A 10 15.38 19.08 -15.21
N ILE A 11 14.07 19.04 -14.90
CA ILE A 11 13.16 17.99 -15.39
C ILE A 11 13.19 17.92 -16.91
N HIS A 12 13.17 19.07 -17.58
CA HIS A 12 13.23 19.14 -19.04
C HIS A 12 14.54 18.57 -19.59
N LEU A 13 15.70 19.05 -19.11
CA LEU A 13 17.01 18.60 -19.56
C LEU A 13 17.26 17.13 -19.25
N PHE A 14 16.87 16.68 -18.06
CA PHE A 14 17.01 15.29 -17.66
C PHE A 14 16.17 14.36 -18.55
N LYS A 15 14.95 14.77 -18.89
CA LYS A 15 14.12 14.02 -19.85
C LYS A 15 14.74 13.95 -21.24
N GLN A 16 15.30 15.06 -21.75
CA GLN A 16 15.98 15.06 -23.06
C GLN A 16 17.17 14.11 -23.06
N ALA A 17 18.02 14.17 -22.02
CA ALA A 17 19.17 13.27 -21.89
C ALA A 17 18.74 11.79 -21.86
N LYS A 18 17.65 11.45 -21.16
CA LYS A 18 17.11 10.08 -21.16
C LYS A 18 16.63 9.64 -22.55
N LEU A 19 15.95 10.52 -23.28
CA LEU A 19 15.46 10.24 -24.64
C LEU A 19 16.61 10.05 -25.64
N GLU A 20 17.64 10.89 -25.60
CA GLU A 20 18.81 10.78 -26.47
C GLU A 20 19.55 9.45 -26.28
N ASN A 21 19.55 8.92 -25.05
CA ASN A 21 20.16 7.64 -24.72
C ASN A 21 19.19 6.44 -24.84
N GLY A 22 17.92 6.68 -25.16
CA GLY A 22 16.90 5.61 -25.26
C GLY A 22 16.62 4.87 -23.95
N ILE A 23 16.79 5.53 -22.80
CA ILE A 23 16.61 4.93 -21.47
C ILE A 23 15.36 5.46 -20.77
N LEU A 24 14.83 4.67 -19.82
CA LEU A 24 13.71 5.01 -18.96
C LEU A 24 14.08 4.70 -17.52
N ASP A 25 13.63 5.54 -16.58
CA ASP A 25 13.65 5.21 -15.16
C ASP A 25 12.31 4.58 -14.71
N PHE A 26 12.25 4.13 -13.45
CA PHE A 26 11.05 3.50 -12.90
C PHE A 26 9.84 4.45 -12.87
N ASN A 27 10.06 5.75 -12.63
CA ASN A 27 8.99 6.73 -12.60
C ASN A 27 8.45 6.99 -14.02
N ASP A 28 9.33 7.00 -15.02
CA ASP A 28 8.94 7.14 -16.42
C ASP A 28 8.01 6.01 -16.85
N LEU A 29 8.28 4.77 -16.40
CA LEU A 29 7.43 3.63 -16.71
C LEU A 29 6.00 3.87 -16.21
N GLU A 30 5.83 4.31 -14.95
CA GLU A 30 4.51 4.60 -14.40
C GLU A 30 3.84 5.77 -15.14
N HIS A 31 4.55 6.88 -15.33
CA HIS A 31 3.99 8.08 -15.97
C HIS A 31 3.67 7.88 -17.46
N TYR A 32 4.50 7.13 -18.19
CA TYR A 32 4.25 6.83 -19.60
C TYR A 32 3.16 5.79 -19.77
N ALA A 33 3.08 4.77 -18.91
CA ALA A 33 1.94 3.87 -18.88
C ALA A 33 0.63 4.64 -18.66
N LEU A 34 0.60 5.51 -17.64
CA LEU A 34 -0.56 6.35 -17.34
C LEU A 34 -0.93 7.23 -18.54
N LYS A 35 0.05 7.86 -19.19
CA LYS A 35 -0.17 8.69 -20.39
C LYS A 35 -0.73 7.91 -21.57
N ILE A 36 -0.34 6.64 -21.75
CA ILE A 36 -0.86 5.77 -22.82
C ILE A 36 -2.30 5.34 -22.52
N LEU A 37 -2.61 5.10 -21.25
CA LEU A 37 -3.93 4.64 -20.80
C LEU A 37 -4.99 5.75 -20.73
N MET A 38 -4.60 7.01 -20.89
CA MET A 38 -5.49 8.17 -20.80
C MET A 38 -5.53 8.94 -22.13
N GLU A 39 -6.72 9.40 -22.50
CA GLU A 39 -6.93 10.36 -23.59
C GLU A 39 -7.85 11.49 -23.14
N LYS A 40 -7.84 12.62 -23.85
CA LYS A 40 -8.77 13.72 -23.61
C LYS A 40 -9.95 13.61 -24.55
N ASN A 41 -11.16 13.70 -24.03
CA ASN A 41 -12.36 13.81 -24.86
C ASN A 41 -12.51 15.24 -25.43
N GLU A 42 -13.56 15.47 -26.21
CA GLU A 42 -13.88 16.77 -26.82
C GLU A 42 -14.05 17.89 -25.79
N ASN A 43 -14.44 17.56 -24.55
CA ASN A 43 -14.58 18.48 -23.43
C ASN A 43 -13.30 18.66 -22.61
N HIS A 44 -12.15 18.15 -23.08
CA HIS A 44 -10.87 18.12 -22.37
C HIS A 44 -10.85 17.30 -21.07
N GLU A 45 -11.85 16.45 -20.84
CA GLU A 45 -11.90 15.54 -19.70
C GLU A 45 -11.02 14.32 -19.96
N LEU A 46 -10.35 13.85 -18.93
CA LEU A 46 -9.50 12.67 -19.00
C LEU A 46 -10.36 11.41 -18.95
N ILE A 47 -10.29 10.60 -20.00
CA ILE A 47 -11.02 9.36 -20.16
C ILE A 47 -10.07 8.19 -20.46
N PRO A 48 -10.48 6.93 -20.23
CA PRO A 48 -9.70 5.76 -20.63
C PRO A 48 -9.49 5.74 -22.15
N SER A 49 -8.23 5.58 -22.56
CA SER A 49 -7.86 5.49 -23.97
C SER A 49 -8.33 4.21 -24.63
N SER A 50 -8.23 4.14 -25.97
CA SER A 50 -8.45 2.88 -26.71
C SER A 50 -7.57 1.73 -26.19
N VAL A 51 -6.33 2.01 -25.78
CA VAL A 51 -5.42 1.00 -25.20
C VAL A 51 -5.93 0.53 -23.83
N ALA A 52 -6.44 1.45 -23.00
CA ALA A 52 -7.03 1.09 -21.71
C ALA A 52 -8.25 0.17 -21.90
N LYS A 53 -9.11 0.45 -22.89
CA LYS A 53 -10.27 -0.39 -23.22
C LYS A 53 -9.87 -1.81 -23.63
N VAL A 54 -8.78 -1.97 -24.39
CA VAL A 54 -8.24 -3.29 -24.72
C VAL A 54 -7.86 -4.06 -23.46
N TYR A 55 -7.24 -3.42 -22.47
CA TYR A 55 -6.90 -4.06 -21.21
C TYR A 55 -8.13 -4.36 -20.34
N GLN A 56 -9.11 -3.46 -20.31
CA GLN A 56 -10.39 -3.67 -19.65
C GLN A 56 -11.13 -4.88 -20.23
N GLU A 57 -11.10 -5.08 -21.55
CA GLU A 57 -11.70 -6.25 -22.20
C GLU A 57 -10.88 -7.52 -21.93
N LYS A 58 -9.55 -7.41 -21.97
CA LYS A 58 -8.62 -8.53 -21.79
C LYS A 58 -8.65 -9.11 -20.37
N PHE A 59 -8.71 -8.27 -19.35
CA PHE A 59 -8.64 -8.71 -17.96
C PHE A 59 -10.03 -8.99 -17.42
N THR A 60 -10.33 -10.28 -17.20
CA THR A 60 -11.56 -10.68 -16.51
C THR A 60 -11.58 -10.12 -15.09
N GLU A 61 -10.46 -10.24 -14.38
CA GLU A 61 -10.24 -9.74 -13.02
C GLU A 61 -8.80 -9.25 -12.88
N VAL A 62 -8.58 -8.24 -12.03
CA VAL A 62 -7.27 -7.69 -11.70
C VAL A 62 -7.03 -7.90 -10.21
N LEU A 63 -5.95 -8.61 -9.87
CA LEU A 63 -5.60 -8.94 -8.50
C LEU A 63 -4.38 -8.10 -8.09
N VAL A 64 -4.47 -7.43 -6.95
CA VAL A 64 -3.38 -6.62 -6.39
C VAL A 64 -3.07 -7.09 -4.98
N ASP A 65 -1.82 -7.51 -4.76
CA ASP A 65 -1.28 -7.82 -3.45
C ASP A 65 -0.56 -6.60 -2.87
N GLU A 66 -0.36 -6.58 -1.56
CA GLU A 66 0.29 -5.48 -0.82
C GLU A 66 -0.31 -4.10 -1.16
N TYR A 67 -1.64 -4.03 -1.28
CA TYR A 67 -2.32 -2.83 -1.76
C TYR A 67 -2.08 -1.60 -0.86
N GLN A 68 -1.74 -1.79 0.42
CA GLN A 68 -1.41 -0.69 1.34
C GLN A 68 -0.19 0.13 0.89
N ASP A 69 0.70 -0.43 0.07
CA ASP A 69 1.91 0.24 -0.40
C ASP A 69 1.75 0.89 -1.79
N THR A 70 0.51 0.95 -2.30
CA THR A 70 0.17 1.56 -3.58
C THR A 70 0.24 3.09 -3.51
N ASN A 71 0.73 3.72 -4.58
CA ASN A 71 0.71 5.17 -4.74
C ASN A 71 -0.43 5.67 -5.67
N TYR A 72 -0.66 6.99 -5.75
CA TYR A 72 -1.73 7.55 -6.59
C TYR A 72 -1.57 7.28 -8.10
N VAL A 73 -0.34 7.16 -8.60
CA VAL A 73 -0.08 6.90 -10.02
C VAL A 73 -0.49 5.46 -10.35
N GLN A 74 -0.10 4.51 -9.51
CA GLN A 74 -0.48 3.11 -9.61
C GLN A 74 -1.99 2.91 -9.45
N GLU A 75 -2.63 3.55 -8.47
CA GLU A 75 -4.09 3.53 -8.32
C GLU A 75 -4.80 4.07 -9.57
N SER A 76 -4.24 5.11 -10.19
CA SER A 76 -4.80 5.67 -11.43
C SER A 76 -4.68 4.67 -12.59
N ILE A 77 -3.53 4.00 -12.72
CA ILE A 77 -3.32 2.94 -13.72
C ILE A 77 -4.32 1.80 -13.49
N LEU A 78 -4.45 1.32 -12.25
CA LEU A 78 -5.39 0.25 -11.87
C LEU A 78 -6.82 0.62 -12.27
N ARG A 79 -7.28 1.83 -11.91
CA ARG A 79 -8.63 2.30 -12.28
C ARG A 79 -8.87 2.34 -13.78
N LEU A 80 -7.85 2.67 -14.57
CA LEU A 80 -7.97 2.75 -16.03
C LEU A 80 -8.04 1.37 -16.68
N ILE A 81 -7.38 0.36 -16.11
CA ILE A 81 -7.38 -1.00 -16.67
C ILE A 81 -8.50 -1.90 -16.10
N THR A 82 -9.09 -1.53 -14.97
CA THR A 82 -10.23 -2.24 -14.37
C THR A 82 -11.57 -1.77 -14.97
N ARG A 83 -12.57 -2.65 -14.91
CA ARG A 83 -13.95 -2.38 -15.31
C ARG A 83 -14.84 -2.18 -14.10
N GLY A 84 -15.86 -1.35 -14.25
CA GLY A 84 -16.88 -1.12 -13.22
C GLY A 84 -16.32 -0.42 -11.97
N ILE A 85 -17.19 -0.21 -11.00
CA ILE A 85 -16.86 0.42 -9.71
C ILE A 85 -17.63 -0.32 -8.61
N GLY A 86 -17.06 -0.38 -7.41
CA GLY A 86 -17.73 -0.93 -6.23
C GLY A 86 -18.12 -2.39 -6.45
N ALA A 87 -19.39 -2.73 -6.18
CA ALA A 87 -19.92 -4.09 -6.28
C ALA A 87 -19.85 -4.68 -7.70
N PHE A 88 -19.76 -3.83 -8.73
CA PHE A 88 -19.74 -4.24 -10.14
C PHE A 88 -18.32 -4.14 -10.75
N GLY A 89 -17.31 -3.90 -9.90
CA GLY A 89 -15.92 -3.85 -10.30
C GLY A 89 -15.29 -5.24 -10.49
N ASN A 90 -14.14 -5.29 -11.17
CA ASN A 90 -13.32 -6.50 -11.28
C ASN A 90 -11.93 -6.36 -10.66
N LEU A 91 -11.80 -5.49 -9.66
CA LEU A 91 -10.58 -5.28 -8.89
C LEU A 91 -10.66 -6.04 -7.58
N PHE A 92 -9.77 -7.01 -7.40
CA PHE A 92 -9.55 -7.69 -6.14
C PHE A 92 -8.23 -7.19 -5.55
N MET A 93 -8.25 -6.79 -4.28
CA MET A 93 -7.08 -6.25 -3.60
C MET A 93 -6.97 -6.81 -2.20
N VAL A 94 -5.74 -7.16 -1.81
CA VAL A 94 -5.39 -7.64 -0.48
C VAL A 94 -4.26 -6.80 0.08
N GLY A 95 -4.23 -6.66 1.40
CA GLY A 95 -3.23 -5.87 2.08
C GLY A 95 -3.57 -5.64 3.54
N ASP A 96 -2.63 -5.04 4.26
CA ASP A 96 -2.77 -4.72 5.67
C ASP A 96 -2.16 -3.34 5.96
N VAL A 97 -3.00 -2.38 6.36
CA VAL A 97 -2.55 -1.01 6.72
C VAL A 97 -1.47 -1.04 7.79
N LYS A 98 -1.54 -1.99 8.74
CA LYS A 98 -0.58 -2.13 9.85
C LYS A 98 0.83 -2.49 9.36
N GLN A 99 0.96 -2.93 8.11
CA GLN A 99 2.22 -3.36 7.48
C GLN A 99 2.72 -2.33 6.45
N SER A 100 2.05 -1.19 6.27
CA SER A 100 2.55 -0.18 5.35
C SER A 100 3.76 0.56 5.92
N ILE A 101 4.92 0.29 5.34
CA ILE A 101 6.21 0.83 5.77
C ILE A 101 6.92 1.62 4.66
N TYR A 102 6.30 1.76 3.48
CA TYR A 102 6.90 2.38 2.29
C TYR A 102 6.51 3.85 2.06
N ARG A 103 6.08 4.58 3.10
CA ARG A 103 5.70 6.01 2.97
C ARG A 103 6.81 6.90 2.40
N PHE A 104 8.08 6.57 2.64
CA PHE A 104 9.24 7.26 2.06
C PHE A 104 9.35 7.12 0.53
N ARG A 105 8.68 6.12 -0.05
CA ARG A 105 8.51 5.94 -1.51
C ARG A 105 7.21 6.54 -2.04
N LEU A 106 6.55 7.39 -1.26
CA LEU A 106 5.26 8.00 -1.58
C LEU A 106 4.10 7.00 -1.69
N ALA A 107 4.22 5.82 -1.06
CA ALA A 107 3.07 4.96 -0.83
C ALA A 107 2.00 5.71 -0.02
N GLU A 108 0.73 5.51 -0.35
CA GLU A 108 -0.40 6.20 0.26
C GLU A 108 -1.36 5.20 0.95
N PRO A 109 -1.15 4.91 2.25
CA PRO A 109 -2.02 4.02 3.01
C PRO A 109 -3.47 4.52 3.09
N GLN A 110 -3.69 5.84 2.92
CA GLN A 110 -5.04 6.41 2.93
C GLN A 110 -5.91 5.89 1.77
N LEU A 111 -5.31 5.47 0.65
CA LEU A 111 -6.04 4.79 -0.43
C LEU A 111 -6.66 3.48 0.06
N PHE A 112 -5.92 2.71 0.85
CA PHE A 112 -6.44 1.48 1.46
C PHE A 112 -7.48 1.81 2.53
N ILE A 113 -7.18 2.72 3.47
CA ILE A 113 -8.06 3.07 4.60
C ILE A 113 -9.41 3.62 4.10
N SER A 114 -9.39 4.48 3.08
CA SER A 114 -10.61 5.05 2.50
C SER A 114 -11.52 3.97 1.91
N LYS A 115 -10.95 3.00 1.17
CA LYS A 115 -11.71 1.85 0.64
C LYS A 115 -12.20 0.94 1.77
N TYR A 116 -11.34 0.64 2.75
CA TYR A 116 -11.69 -0.15 3.94
C TYR A 116 -12.88 0.43 4.71
N ASN A 117 -12.97 1.75 4.83
CA ASN A 117 -14.07 2.44 5.52
C ASN A 117 -15.33 2.59 4.67
N THR A 118 -15.20 2.58 3.33
CA THR A 118 -16.33 2.75 2.40
C THR A 118 -16.98 1.42 2.03
N PHE A 119 -16.22 0.32 2.07
CA PHE A 119 -16.67 -1.00 1.64
C PHE A 119 -17.44 -1.72 2.75
N GLU A 120 -18.48 -2.43 2.34
CA GLU A 120 -19.40 -3.14 3.25
C GLU A 120 -18.91 -4.57 3.52
N LYS A 121 -19.20 -5.12 4.71
CA LYS A 121 -18.87 -6.53 5.04
C LYS A 121 -19.84 -7.53 4.39
N GLU A 122 -21.00 -7.06 3.93
CA GLU A 122 -22.01 -7.86 3.25
C GLU A 122 -22.30 -7.24 1.88
N GLN A 123 -22.63 -8.07 0.90
CA GLN A 123 -22.92 -7.62 -0.46
C GLN A 123 -24.37 -7.10 -0.58
N ASN A 124 -24.68 -6.04 0.15
CA ASN A 124 -26.03 -5.48 0.26
C ASN A 124 -26.17 -4.11 -0.42
N GLY A 125 -25.06 -3.46 -0.75
CA GLY A 125 -25.00 -2.16 -1.39
C GLY A 125 -24.35 -2.15 -2.78
N ASN A 126 -24.15 -0.94 -3.32
CA ASN A 126 -23.42 -0.70 -4.57
C ASN A 126 -21.91 -0.50 -4.34
N THR A 127 -21.46 -0.52 -3.09
CA THR A 127 -20.05 -0.34 -2.69
C THR A 127 -19.27 -1.65 -2.86
N GLY A 128 -17.94 -1.60 -2.71
CA GLY A 128 -17.14 -2.84 -2.75
C GLY A 128 -17.38 -3.71 -1.51
N LEU A 129 -17.06 -5.00 -1.63
CA LEU A 129 -17.09 -5.96 -0.52
C LEU A 129 -15.75 -5.93 0.22
N ARG A 130 -15.81 -5.85 1.56
CA ARG A 130 -14.67 -6.00 2.47
C ARG A 130 -14.72 -7.34 3.18
N ILE A 131 -13.59 -8.04 3.22
CA ILE A 131 -13.42 -9.31 3.93
C ILE A 131 -12.26 -9.18 4.91
N ASP A 132 -12.52 -9.38 6.20
CA ASP A 132 -11.50 -9.28 7.25
C ASP A 132 -10.98 -10.68 7.63
N LEU A 133 -9.66 -10.89 7.51
CA LEU A 133 -9.00 -12.15 7.87
C LEU A 133 -8.18 -11.97 9.15
N SER A 134 -8.79 -12.21 10.30
CA SER A 134 -8.14 -12.03 11.62
C SER A 134 -7.37 -13.26 12.11
N LYS A 135 -7.60 -14.44 11.54
CA LYS A 135 -6.93 -15.68 11.95
C LYS A 135 -5.52 -15.78 11.37
N ASN A 136 -4.52 -15.86 12.24
CA ASN A 136 -3.13 -16.08 11.91
C ASN A 136 -2.81 -17.58 11.89
N PHE A 137 -2.28 -18.05 10.76
CA PHE A 137 -1.86 -19.43 10.56
C PHE A 137 -0.34 -19.60 10.48
N ARG A 138 0.44 -18.55 10.78
CA ARG A 138 1.89 -18.49 10.60
C ARG A 138 2.67 -18.66 11.90
N SER A 139 2.11 -18.17 13.02
CA SER A 139 2.82 -18.06 14.29
C SER A 139 2.06 -18.72 15.44
N ARG A 140 2.80 -19.11 16.48
CA ARG A 140 2.25 -19.64 17.74
C ARG A 140 1.65 -18.53 18.60
N ALA A 141 0.88 -18.91 19.61
CA ALA A 141 0.20 -17.99 20.52
C ALA A 141 1.17 -17.00 21.16
N GLU A 142 2.34 -17.43 21.59
CA GLU A 142 3.33 -16.61 22.32
C GLU A 142 3.79 -15.39 21.51
N VAL A 143 3.97 -15.56 20.20
CA VAL A 143 4.34 -14.47 19.28
C VAL A 143 3.15 -13.52 19.08
N LEU A 144 1.94 -14.06 18.89
CA LEU A 144 0.74 -13.25 18.69
C LEU A 144 0.40 -12.44 19.93
N ASP A 145 0.49 -13.05 21.11
CA ASP A 145 0.17 -12.44 22.39
C ASP A 145 1.17 -11.32 22.72
N ALA A 146 2.47 -11.54 22.50
CA ALA A 146 3.49 -10.51 22.67
C ALA A 146 3.30 -9.34 21.69
N THR A 147 3.01 -9.64 20.42
CA THR A 147 2.74 -8.63 19.39
C THR A 147 1.50 -7.79 19.75
N ASN A 148 0.40 -8.46 20.09
CA ASN A 148 -0.85 -7.82 20.49
C ASN A 148 -0.67 -6.96 21.75
N PHE A 149 0.08 -7.45 22.75
CA PHE A 149 0.37 -6.71 23.98
C PHE A 149 1.07 -5.38 23.71
N ILE A 150 2.08 -5.38 22.84
CA ILE A 150 2.81 -4.16 22.48
C ILE A 150 1.93 -3.21 21.67
N PHE A 151 1.35 -3.69 20.56
CA PHE A 151 0.65 -2.81 19.62
C PHE A 151 -0.67 -2.25 20.16
N LYS A 152 -1.32 -2.92 21.12
CA LYS A 152 -2.47 -2.35 21.84
C LYS A 152 -2.13 -1.06 22.62
N GLN A 153 -0.86 -0.87 22.98
CA GLN A 153 -0.41 0.29 23.74
C GLN A 153 0.11 1.44 22.86
N ILE A 154 0.64 1.11 21.67
CA ILE A 154 1.36 2.10 20.83
C ILE A 154 0.68 2.39 19.48
N MET A 155 -0.11 1.46 18.94
CA MET A 155 -0.71 1.61 17.61
C MET A 155 -2.13 2.18 17.71
N GLY A 156 -2.22 3.50 17.59
CA GLY A 156 -3.48 4.23 17.37
C GLY A 156 -3.51 4.90 15.99
N ARG A 157 -4.62 5.58 15.67
CA ARG A 157 -4.80 6.28 14.38
C ARG A 157 -3.67 7.22 13.99
N GLU A 158 -3.05 7.91 14.96
CA GLU A 158 -1.98 8.86 14.67
C GLU A 158 -0.69 8.18 14.18
N LEU A 159 -0.38 7.00 14.70
CA LEU A 159 0.86 6.27 14.37
C LEU A 159 0.64 5.27 13.22
N GLY A 160 -0.45 4.51 13.27
CA GLY A 160 -0.71 3.38 12.37
C GLY A 160 -1.83 3.60 11.36
N GLY A 161 -2.49 4.76 11.35
CA GLY A 161 -3.62 5.06 10.46
C GLY A 161 -4.94 4.35 10.81
N ILE A 162 -4.91 3.38 11.71
CA ILE A 162 -6.06 2.62 12.22
C ILE A 162 -5.89 2.34 13.73
N GLU A 163 -7.00 2.17 14.44
CA GLU A 163 -6.98 1.73 15.84
C GLU A 163 -6.65 0.24 15.91
N TYR A 164 -5.78 -0.16 16.85
CA TYR A 164 -5.49 -1.57 17.12
C TYR A 164 -6.54 -2.16 18.09
N ASP A 165 -7.77 -2.36 17.59
CA ASP A 165 -8.90 -2.92 18.33
C ASP A 165 -9.01 -4.47 18.23
N GLU A 166 -10.04 -5.04 18.85
CA GLU A 166 -10.28 -6.50 18.86
C GLU A 166 -10.50 -7.11 17.46
N ASP A 167 -10.89 -6.30 16.46
CA ASP A 167 -11.02 -6.73 15.08
C ASP A 167 -9.65 -6.70 14.36
N ALA A 168 -8.79 -5.74 14.71
CA ALA A 168 -7.43 -5.60 14.19
C ALA A 168 -6.40 -6.57 14.82
N MET A 169 -6.69 -7.08 16.02
CA MET A 169 -5.83 -8.02 16.74
C MET A 169 -5.62 -9.35 16.02
N LEU A 170 -4.42 -9.90 16.14
CA LEU A 170 -4.06 -11.20 15.58
C LEU A 170 -4.71 -12.31 16.42
N LYS A 171 -5.48 -13.20 15.78
CA LYS A 171 -6.17 -14.32 16.44
C LYS A 171 -5.52 -15.64 16.05
N LEU A 172 -5.26 -16.52 17.00
CA LEU A 172 -4.65 -17.83 16.70
C LEU A 172 -5.59 -18.66 15.78
N GLY A 173 -5.09 -19.05 14.61
CA GLY A 173 -5.78 -19.91 13.66
C GLY A 173 -5.12 -21.27 13.46
N ALA A 174 -3.81 -21.37 13.66
CA ALA A 174 -3.04 -22.60 13.49
C ALA A 174 -2.94 -23.41 14.78
N THR A 175 -2.78 -24.72 14.62
CA THR A 175 -2.46 -25.66 15.70
C THR A 175 -1.00 -26.09 15.57
N TYR A 176 -0.24 -25.92 16.63
CA TYR A 176 1.17 -26.34 16.69
C TYR A 176 1.37 -27.37 17.81
N PRO A 177 2.39 -28.26 17.71
CA PRO A 177 2.74 -29.15 18.81
C PRO A 177 3.11 -28.35 20.06
N GLU A 178 2.75 -28.85 21.24
CA GLU A 178 3.15 -28.22 22.52
C GLU A 178 4.66 -28.28 22.70
N TYR A 179 5.25 -27.15 23.08
CA TYR A 179 6.65 -27.03 23.50
C TYR A 179 6.65 -26.28 24.82
N SER A 180 7.36 -26.80 25.82
CA SER A 180 7.39 -26.25 27.18
C SER A 180 8.29 -25.02 27.34
N ASP A 181 9.09 -24.70 26.32
CA ASP A 181 10.16 -23.70 26.39
C ASP A 181 9.99 -22.65 25.28
N CYS A 182 8.78 -22.09 25.18
CA CYS A 182 8.45 -21.00 24.26
C CYS A 182 8.10 -19.77 25.08
N THR A 183 9.04 -18.83 25.17
CA THR A 183 8.85 -17.53 25.85
C THR A 183 9.20 -16.40 24.90
N SER A 184 8.42 -15.32 24.96
CA SER A 184 8.71 -14.09 24.21
C SER A 184 9.64 -13.19 25.02
N GLU A 185 10.72 -12.73 24.40
CA GLU A 185 11.66 -11.76 24.98
C GLU A 185 11.47 -10.41 24.29
N LEU A 186 11.48 -9.32 25.06
CA LEU A 186 11.42 -7.95 24.56
C LEU A 186 12.74 -7.25 24.82
N VAL A 187 13.44 -6.90 23.74
CA VAL A 187 14.66 -6.09 23.80
C VAL A 187 14.28 -4.64 23.46
N LEU A 188 14.47 -3.73 24.41
CA LEU A 188 14.24 -2.30 24.23
C LEU A 188 15.59 -1.61 24.06
N LEU A 189 15.77 -0.93 22.93
CA LEU A 189 16.93 -0.07 22.68
C LEU A 189 16.51 1.36 22.96
N THR A 190 17.18 2.01 23.91
CA THR A 190 16.97 3.44 24.17
C THR A 190 18.08 4.24 23.50
N LYS A 191 17.80 5.52 23.23
CA LYS A 191 18.77 6.41 22.58
C LYS A 191 20.04 6.63 23.42
N GLU A 192 19.93 6.49 24.74
CA GLU A 192 21.07 6.56 25.67
C GLU A 192 22.00 5.35 25.53
N ASP A 193 21.47 4.19 25.10
CA ASP A 193 22.27 2.99 24.85
C ASP A 193 23.09 3.08 23.54
N GLU A 194 22.65 3.89 22.56
CA GLU A 194 23.41 4.14 21.32
C GLU A 194 24.68 4.96 21.59
N ASP A 195 24.59 6.00 22.43
CA ASP A 195 25.72 6.87 22.77
C ASP A 195 26.78 6.12 23.61
N ALA A 196 26.35 5.24 24.54
CA ALA A 196 27.26 4.42 25.35
C ALA A 196 28.08 3.40 24.53
N SER A 197 27.55 2.94 23.39
CA SER A 197 28.24 2.00 22.50
C SER A 197 29.26 2.67 21.55
N GLN A 198 29.19 3.99 21.39
CA GLN A 198 30.16 4.77 20.61
C GLN A 198 31.40 5.11 21.45
N ASP A 199 31.23 5.33 22.76
CA ASP A 199 32.33 5.64 23.68
C ASP A 199 33.25 4.45 24.02
N GLU A 200 32.84 3.21 23.75
CA GLU A 200 33.70 2.01 23.94
C GLU A 200 34.63 1.70 22.77
N ASN A 201 34.53 2.43 21.64
CA ASN A 201 35.36 2.24 20.45
C ASN A 201 36.36 3.38 20.17
N GLU A 202 36.60 4.29 21.13
CA GLU A 202 37.72 5.27 21.09
C GLU A 202 38.93 4.87 21.94
#